data_AF-A0A078M8E3-F1
#
_entry.id   AF-A0A078M8E3-F1
#
_cell.length_a   1.000
_cell.length_b   1.000
_cell.length_c   1.000
_cell.angle_alpha   90.00
_cell.angle_beta   90.00
_cell.angle_gamma   90.00
#
_symmetry.space_group_name_H-M   'P 1'
#
loop_
_entity.id
_entity.type
_entity.pdbx_description
1 polymer ?
#
loop_
_entity_poly.entity_id
_entity_poly.type
_entity_poly.pdbx_seq_one_letter_code
_entity_poly.pdbx_strand_id
1 'polypeptide(L)' 'MKEAGGKPLSNIHANTRFEDTEGNGTVYFKTPWGSLIELQTLPEGYYYPEYSEAEAYIPDELQPSES' A
#
# COMPACT_ATOMS: atom_id res chain seq x y z
N MET A 1 5.02 -13.41 10.15
CA MET A 1 5.94 -12.91 9.09
C MET A 1 7.40 -13.32 9.33
N LYS A 2 8.03 -12.94 10.45
CA LYS A 2 9.43 -13.34 10.74
C LYS A 2 9.64 -14.86 10.76
N GLU A 3 8.75 -15.60 11.42
CA GLU A 3 8.80 -17.08 11.46
C GLU A 3 8.63 -17.72 10.07
N ALA A 4 7.95 -17.04 9.15
CA ALA A 4 7.81 -17.45 7.76
C ALA A 4 8.97 -16.97 6.87
N GLY A 5 10.06 -16.47 7.45
CA GLY A 5 11.24 -15.97 6.73
C GLY A 5 11.11 -14.55 6.17
N GLY A 6 10.05 -13.81 6.50
CA GLY A 6 9.87 -12.44 6.04
C GLY A 6 10.88 -11.46 6.65
N LYS A 7 11.51 -10.64 5.81
CA LYS A 7 12.41 -9.55 6.22
C LYS A 7 11.61 -8.25 6.39
N PRO A 8 11.57 -7.65 7.59
CA PRO A 8 10.96 -6.34 7.77
C PRO A 8 11.75 -5.28 6.99
N LEU A 9 11.03 -4.37 6.34
CA LEU A 9 11.59 -3.27 5.55
C LEU A 9 11.33 -1.90 6.19
N SER A 10 10.41 -1.82 7.15
CA SER A 10 10.11 -0.60 7.89
C SER A 10 9.84 -0.87 9.36
N ASN A 11 9.98 0.18 10.18
CA ASN A 11 9.32 0.25 11.49
C ASN A 11 7.84 0.55 11.28
N ILE A 12 7.04 0.43 12.34
CA ILE A 12 5.65 0.91 12.31
C ILE A 12 5.67 2.41 12.00
N HIS A 13 4.92 2.82 10.99
CA HIS A 13 4.73 4.22 10.63
C HIS A 13 3.25 4.51 10.38
N ALA A 14 2.88 5.78 10.48
CA ALA A 14 1.53 6.24 10.16
C ALA A 14 1.18 5.97 8.70
N ASN A 15 -0.11 5.85 8.42
CA ASN A 15 -0.65 5.72 7.07
C ASN A 15 -0.68 7.08 6.36
N THR A 16 -1.27 7.14 5.16
CA THR A 16 -1.48 8.43 4.49
C THR A 16 -2.47 9.30 5.26
N ARG A 17 -2.51 10.60 4.97
CA ARG A 17 -3.44 11.57 5.60
C ARG A 17 -4.92 11.12 5.60
N PHE A 18 -5.35 10.34 4.61
CA PHE A 18 -6.74 9.88 4.45
C PHE A 18 -7.05 8.58 5.21
N GLU A 19 -6.02 8.01 5.84
CA GLU A 19 -6.01 6.75 6.60
C GLU A 19 -5.45 7.00 8.01
N ASP A 20 -5.18 8.27 8.35
CA ASP A 20 -4.49 8.70 9.56
C ASP A 20 -5.44 8.90 10.73
N THR A 21 -5.91 7.78 11.28
CA THR A 21 -6.78 7.73 12.46
C THR A 21 -6.03 7.17 13.67
N GLU A 22 -6.52 7.44 14.88
CA GLU A 22 -5.90 6.94 16.11
C GLU A 22 -5.80 5.41 16.06
N GLY A 23 -4.61 4.89 16.38
CA GLY A 23 -4.34 3.44 16.35
C GLY A 23 -4.08 2.86 14.95
N ASN A 24 -3.92 3.71 13.93
CA ASN A 24 -3.45 3.27 12.63
C ASN A 24 -1.98 2.84 12.66
N GLY A 25 -1.55 2.17 11.58
CA GLY A 25 -0.14 1.91 11.37
C GLY A 25 0.12 0.94 10.24
N THR A 26 1.25 1.11 9.58
CA THR A 26 1.71 0.29 8.48
C THR A 26 3.11 -0.26 8.74
N VAL A 27 3.35 -1.48 8.25
CA VAL A 27 4.68 -2.09 8.13
C VAL A 27 4.83 -2.80 6.80
N TYR A 28 6.07 -2.84 6.28
CA TYR A 28 6.41 -3.56 5.06
C TYR A 28 7.29 -4.78 5.35
N PHE A 29 7.07 -5.86 4.61
CA PHE A 29 7.89 -7.06 4.62
C PHE A 29 8.23 -7.53 3.21
N LYS A 30 9.47 -7.97 3.02
CA LYS A 30 9.85 -8.79 1.86
C LYS A 30 9.78 -10.26 2.21
N THR A 31 9.05 -11.06 1.44
CA THR A 31 8.98 -12.51 1.63
C THR A 31 10.18 -13.23 0.98
N PRO A 32 10.51 -14.46 1.40
CA PRO A 32 11.56 -15.25 0.76
C PRO A 32 11.30 -15.54 -0.73
N TRP A 33 10.03 -15.66 -1.14
CA TRP A 33 9.62 -15.89 -2.52
C TRP A 33 9.48 -14.61 -3.35
N GLY A 34 9.88 -13.45 -2.79
CA GLY A 34 10.04 -12.21 -3.55
C GLY A 34 8.86 -11.24 -3.50
N SER A 35 7.75 -11.58 -2.84
CA SER A 35 6.64 -10.65 -2.64
C SER A 35 7.02 -9.50 -1.70
N LEU A 36 6.52 -8.30 -2.02
CA LEU A 36 6.41 -7.20 -1.06
C LEU A 36 5.02 -7.28 -0.44
N ILE A 37 4.94 -7.28 0.89
CA ILE A 37 3.69 -7.28 1.63
C ILE A 37 3.64 -6.02 2.49
N GLU A 38 2.53 -5.30 2.37
CA GLU A 38 2.12 -4.24 3.26
C GLU A 38 1.07 -4.78 4.23
N LEU A 39 1.23 -4.52 5.52
CA LEU A 39 0.22 -4.83 6.53
C LEU A 39 -0.17 -3.53 7.22
N GLN A 40 -1.45 -3.19 7.15
CA GLN A 40 -2.00 -1.96 7.68
C GLN A 40 -3.07 -2.24 8.72
N THR A 41 -3.13 -1.40 9.74
CA THR A 41 -4.28 -1.27 10.64
C THR A 41 -5.04 0.00 10.29
N LEU A 42 -6.34 -0.13 10.05
CA LEU A 42 -7.25 0.95 9.66
C LEU A 42 -8.52 0.90 10.54
N PRO A 43 -8.45 1.34 11.80
CA PRO A 43 -9.56 1.18 12.76
C PRO A 43 -10.85 1.86 12.28
N GLU A 44 -10.72 3.04 11.68
CA GLU A 44 -11.84 3.85 11.18
C GLU A 44 -12.02 3.75 9.65
N GLY A 45 -11.31 2.83 8.99
CA GLY A 45 -11.38 2.65 7.54
C GLY A 45 -10.78 3.80 6.72
N TYR A 46 -11.31 4.00 5.51
CA TYR A 46 -10.90 5.05 4.58
C TYR A 46 -11.89 6.20 4.59
N TYR A 47 -11.38 7.43 4.61
CA TYR A 47 -12.19 8.62 4.40
C TYR A 47 -11.89 9.26 3.04
N TYR A 48 -12.91 9.36 2.20
CA TYR A 48 -12.86 10.06 0.92
C TYR A 48 -13.67 11.35 1.01
N PRO A 49 -13.02 12.53 1.07
CA PRO A 49 -13.70 13.82 0.92
C PRO A 49 -14.52 13.92 -0.38
N GLU A 50 -15.46 14.85 -0.46
CA GLU A 50 -16.28 15.09 -1.67
C GLU A 50 -15.43 15.39 -2.92
N TYR A 51 -14.22 15.92 -2.74
CA TYR A 51 -13.27 16.22 -3.81
C TYR A 51 -12.34 15.04 -4.17
N SER A 52 -12.67 13.80 -3.77
CA SER A 52 -11.82 12.61 -4.03
C SER A 52 -11.99 12.03 -5.44
N GLU A 53 -12.94 12.53 -6.23
CA GLU A 53 -13.09 12.10 -7.62
C GLU A 53 -11.89 12.55 -8.47
N ALA A 54 -11.46 11.68 -9.37
CA ALA A 54 -10.39 11.95 -10.32
C ALA A 54 -10.69 11.29 -11.67
N GLU A 55 -10.16 11.87 -12.75
CA GLU A 55 -10.23 11.26 -14.07
C GLU A 55 -9.39 9.98 -14.11
N ALA A 56 -9.99 8.87 -14.53
CA ALA A 56 -9.28 7.60 -14.67
C ALA A 56 -8.33 7.65 -15.86
N TYR A 57 -7.04 7.44 -15.62
CA TYR A 57 -6.08 7.22 -16.69
C TYR A 57 -6.26 5.83 -17.28
N ILE A 58 -6.64 5.76 -18.55
CA ILE A 58 -6.65 4.53 -19.34
C ILE A 58 -5.48 4.63 -20.33
N PRO A 59 -4.44 3.81 -20.19
CA PRO A 59 -3.36 3.81 -21.17
C PRO A 59 -3.89 3.42 -22.55
N ASP A 60 -3.37 4.08 -23.58
CA ASP A 60 -3.62 3.67 -24.97
C ASP A 60 -3.22 2.19 -25.14
N GLU A 61 -3.94 1.44 -25.97
CA GLU A 61 -3.63 0.03 -26.23
C GLU A 61 -2.14 -0.13 -26.60
N LEU A 62 -1.46 -1.00 -25.84
CA LEU A 62 -0.08 -1.48 -26.00
C LEU A 62 0.67 -0.85 -27.19
N GLN A 63 1.53 0.14 -26.92
CA GLN A 63 2.67 0.33 -27.82
C GLN A 63 3.48 -0.98 -27.78
N PRO A 64 3.74 -1.63 -28.93
CA PRO A 64 4.55 -2.83 -28.94
C PRO A 64 5.89 -2.53 -28.29
N SER A 65 6.34 -3.44 -27.41
CA SER A 65 7.68 -3.35 -26.82
C SER A 65 8.69 -3.26 -27.96
N GLU A 66 9.49 -2.18 -27.99
CA GLU A 66 10.63 -2.10 -28.89
C GLU A 66 11.48 -3.36 -28.70
N SER A 67 11.68 -4.07 -29.81
CA SER A 67 12.42 -5.34 -29.90
C SER A 67 13.92 -5.09 -29.90
#